data_AF-A0A6L8FT05-F1
#
_entry.id   AF-A0A6L8FT05-F1
#
_cell.length_a   1.000
_cell.length_b   1.000
_cell.length_c   1.000
_cell.angle_alpha   90.00
_cell.angle_beta   90.00
_cell.angle_gamma   90.00
#
_symmetry.space_group_name_H-M   'P 1'
#
loop_
_entity.id
_entity.type
_entity.pdbx_description
1 polymer ?
#
loop_
_entity_poly.entity_id
_entity_poly.type
_entity_poly.pdbx_seq_one_letter_code
_entity_poly.pdbx_strand_id
1 'polypeptide(L)'
;MTTQGQPDLPAGGGRVFTVRAFLLGCLLTAFLGTGPLYVQFVHHTAPLNADSITAGAVFLFFLLTFVVNTALRKIHPPWVFTTGELVVIYTMMIVASTIPTKTLMANMIPVLPGASYYATPENEWAELILPLIPDWIGPHDPLAIKYFYEGAPSHVSVPWGAWLVPFAAWGIFIASFFAVMISSMVIVRRQWVEHERLVFPLTQVPLEMLRPPQTGHILGSLFRQPLLWVGIALPWIVLSTHGLHAYFNYIPRIETNTYFELFRDTTPFRILLSFSVIGFTYLVNLEIGFSLWFFHVLMKLQSGLLNIIGYDIPGREEVFVGGGERSRSATRQWGPPSHWFCSSCGPVAGI
;
A
#
# COMPACT_ATOMS: atom_id res chain seq x y z
N MET A 1 -3.40 29.35 -27.89
CA MET A 1 -2.62 28.14 -27.60
C MET A 1 -1.90 28.37 -26.29
N THR A 2 -2.50 27.91 -25.21
CA THR A 2 -2.08 28.14 -23.82
C THR A 2 -0.88 27.26 -23.49
N THR A 3 0.28 27.88 -23.33
CA THR A 3 1.44 27.31 -22.66
C THR A 3 1.03 26.89 -21.26
N GLN A 4 0.85 25.58 -21.02
CA GLN A 4 0.80 25.06 -19.65
C GLN A 4 2.15 25.35 -19.02
N GLY A 5 2.16 26.34 -18.13
CA GLY A 5 3.29 26.72 -17.31
C GLY A 5 3.74 25.50 -16.51
N GLN A 6 5.01 25.17 -16.68
CA GLN A 6 5.80 24.45 -15.70
C GLN A 6 5.47 25.07 -14.32
N PRO A 7 5.11 24.29 -13.29
CA PRO A 7 4.89 24.85 -11.98
C PRO A 7 6.25 25.40 -11.50
N ASP A 8 6.43 26.71 -11.66
CA ASP A 8 7.56 27.43 -11.11
C ASP A 8 7.57 27.16 -9.61
N LEU A 9 8.49 26.30 -9.18
CA LEU A 9 8.77 26.12 -7.77
C LEU A 9 9.05 27.52 -7.21
N PRO A 10 8.34 27.97 -6.16
CA PRO A 10 8.57 29.29 -5.63
C PRO A 10 10.05 29.40 -5.27
N ALA A 11 10.74 30.37 -5.89
CA ALA A 11 12.11 30.75 -5.59
C ALA A 11 12.18 31.37 -4.19
N GLY A 12 11.86 30.58 -3.18
CA GLY A 12 12.07 30.91 -1.77
C GLY A 12 13.45 30.41 -1.39
N GLY A 13 14.42 31.32 -1.27
CA GLY A 13 15.78 31.07 -0.77
C GLY A 13 15.83 30.65 0.70
N GLY A 14 15.08 29.63 1.08
CA GLY A 14 15.16 28.96 2.38
C GLY A 14 16.13 27.78 2.30
N ARG A 15 16.79 27.46 3.42
CA ARG A 15 17.62 26.26 3.54
C ARG A 15 16.78 25.03 3.19
N VAL A 16 17.14 24.37 2.08
CA VAL A 16 16.47 23.14 1.60
C VAL A 16 16.58 22.01 2.62
N PHE A 17 17.66 21.99 3.41
CA PHE A 17 17.91 21.00 4.44
C PHE A 17 18.08 21.64 5.82
N THR A 18 17.32 21.15 6.79
CA THR A 18 17.48 21.49 8.21
C THR A 18 17.40 20.23 9.06
N VAL A 19 18.10 20.23 10.20
CA VAL A 19 18.10 19.10 11.14
C VAL A 19 16.68 18.81 11.64
N ARG A 20 15.86 19.84 11.88
CA ARG A 20 14.46 19.68 12.29
C ARG A 20 13.63 18.90 11.26
N ALA A 21 13.80 19.20 9.98
CA ALA A 21 13.06 18.53 8.91
C ALA A 21 13.52 17.08 8.77
N PHE A 22 14.82 16.83 8.88
CA PHE A 22 15.38 15.49 8.85
C PHE A 22 14.89 14.62 10.02
N LEU A 23 14.90 15.15 11.25
CA LEU A 23 14.41 14.43 12.43
C LEU A 23 12.92 14.12 12.34
N LEU A 24 12.11 15.10 11.90
CA LEU A 24 10.68 14.88 11.70
C LEU A 24 10.42 13.87 10.57
N GLY A 25 11.18 13.95 9.49
CA GLY A 25 11.18 12.95 8.42
C GLY A 25 11.46 11.56 8.96
N CYS A 26 12.54 11.38 9.73
CA CYS A 26 12.89 10.10 10.35
C CYS A 26 11.75 9.54 11.23
N LEU A 27 11.14 10.40 12.05
CA LEU A 27 10.02 10.02 12.91
C LEU A 27 8.80 9.55 12.10
N LEU A 28 8.43 10.31 11.06
CA LEU A 28 7.29 9.95 10.20
C LEU A 28 7.58 8.69 9.37
N THR A 29 8.82 8.50 8.91
CA THR A 29 9.23 7.27 8.23
C THR A 29 9.20 6.06 9.16
N ALA A 30 9.63 6.20 10.42
CA ALA A 30 9.55 5.13 11.40
C ALA A 30 8.09 4.76 11.71
N PHE A 31 7.21 5.76 11.83
CA PHE A 31 5.78 5.55 11.97
C PHE A 31 5.18 4.83 10.76
N LEU A 32 5.51 5.23 9.53
CA LEU A 32 5.02 4.56 8.31
C LEU A 32 5.59 3.14 8.13
N GLY A 33 6.81 2.88 8.61
CA GLY A 33 7.42 1.57 8.54
C GLY A 33 6.85 0.57 9.55
N THR A 34 6.29 1.04 10.67
CA THR A 34 5.85 0.18 11.78
C THR A 34 4.34 0.19 11.98
N GLY A 35 3.71 1.37 11.96
CA GLY A 35 2.29 1.55 12.25
C GLY A 35 1.36 0.75 11.34
N PRO A 36 1.46 0.89 10.01
CA PRO A 36 0.61 0.12 9.09
C PRO A 36 0.80 -1.40 9.22
N LEU A 37 2.04 -1.88 9.41
CA LEU A 37 2.32 -3.30 9.61
C LEU A 37 1.76 -3.81 10.94
N TYR A 38 1.88 -3.03 12.01
CA TYR A 38 1.30 -3.36 13.30
C TYR A 38 -0.23 -3.48 13.23
N VAL A 39 -0.88 -2.51 12.58
CA VAL A 39 -2.33 -2.53 12.35
C VAL A 39 -2.75 -3.74 11.52
N GLN A 40 -1.96 -4.12 10.52
CA GLN A 40 -2.24 -5.30 9.69
C GLN A 40 -2.07 -6.62 10.46
N PHE A 41 -0.95 -6.82 11.15
CA PHE A 41 -0.61 -8.11 11.75
C PHE A 41 -1.24 -8.33 13.13
N VAL A 42 -1.41 -7.27 13.92
CA VAL A 42 -1.99 -7.37 15.27
C VAL A 42 -3.49 -7.17 15.22
N HIS A 43 -3.95 -6.08 14.58
CA HIS A 43 -5.37 -5.75 14.53
C HIS A 43 -6.11 -6.43 13.37
N HIS A 44 -5.43 -7.11 12.45
CA HIS A 44 -6.05 -7.79 11.30
C HIS A 44 -6.93 -6.85 10.46
N THR A 45 -6.55 -5.57 10.40
CA THR A 45 -7.30 -4.52 9.69
C THR A 45 -6.53 -4.03 8.46
N ALA A 46 -7.21 -3.28 7.60
CA ALA A 46 -6.61 -2.77 6.37
C ALA A 46 -5.47 -1.79 6.67
N PRO A 47 -4.24 -2.03 6.18
CA PRO A 47 -3.11 -1.14 6.42
C PRO A 47 -3.23 0.17 5.63
N LEU A 48 -2.70 1.26 6.21
CA LEU A 48 -2.64 2.59 5.60
C LEU A 48 -1.82 2.65 4.28
N ASN A 49 -0.98 1.65 4.02
CA ASN A 49 -0.11 1.53 2.84
C ASN A 49 -0.44 0.29 1.99
N ALA A 50 -1.70 -0.14 1.97
CA ALA A 50 -2.14 -1.19 1.07
C ALA A 50 -1.87 -0.80 -0.41
N ASP A 51 -1.47 -1.79 -1.21
CA ASP A 51 -1.44 -1.75 -2.68
C ASP A 51 -0.41 -0.79 -3.33
N SER A 52 0.69 -0.48 -2.64
CA SER A 52 1.82 0.32 -3.17
C SER A 52 1.48 1.78 -3.50
N ILE A 53 0.23 2.21 -3.27
CA ILE A 53 -0.17 3.61 -3.37
C ILE A 53 0.41 4.31 -2.14
N THR A 54 1.16 5.40 -2.35
CA THR A 54 1.79 6.21 -1.29
C THR A 54 0.76 7.00 -0.45
N ALA A 55 -0.46 6.46 -0.30
CA ALA A 55 -1.61 7.05 0.37
C ALA A 55 -1.30 7.42 1.82
N GLY A 56 -0.61 6.53 2.56
CA GLY A 56 -0.13 6.81 3.92
C GLY A 56 0.80 8.02 3.99
N ALA A 57 1.73 8.17 3.03
CA ALA A 57 2.61 9.33 2.95
C ALA A 57 1.84 10.61 2.63
N VAL A 58 0.90 10.56 1.68
CA VAL A 58 0.04 11.71 1.33
C VAL A 58 -0.84 12.12 2.52
N PHE A 59 -1.41 11.16 3.25
CA PHE A 59 -2.24 11.44 4.43
C PHE A 59 -1.45 12.09 5.56
N LEU A 60 -0.27 11.56 5.90
CA LEU A 60 0.60 12.20 6.90
C LEU A 60 1.09 13.56 6.45
N PHE A 61 1.36 13.72 5.14
CA PHE A 61 1.71 15.01 4.58
C PHE A 61 0.57 16.02 4.64
N PHE A 62 -0.67 15.58 4.42
CA PHE A 62 -1.87 16.37 4.65
C PHE A 62 -1.97 16.80 6.12
N LEU A 63 -1.79 15.90 7.09
CA LEU A 63 -1.81 16.26 8.51
C LEU A 63 -0.69 17.24 8.88
N LEU A 64 0.52 17.05 8.34
CA LEU A 64 1.65 17.94 8.56
C LEU A 64 1.37 19.35 8.01
N THR A 65 0.85 19.44 6.79
CA THR A 65 0.61 20.73 6.12
C THR A 65 -0.64 21.44 6.63
N PHE A 66 -1.74 20.70 6.84
CA PHE A 66 -3.01 21.26 7.30
C PHE A 66 -3.04 21.51 8.81
N VAL A 67 -2.60 20.56 9.65
CA VAL A 67 -2.70 20.69 11.10
C VAL A 67 -1.47 21.39 11.66
N VAL A 68 -0.28 20.80 11.47
CA VAL A 68 0.95 21.27 12.11
C VAL A 68 1.37 22.63 11.58
N ASN A 69 1.44 22.81 10.26
CA ASN A 69 1.86 24.09 9.67
C ASN A 69 0.85 25.22 9.91
N THR A 70 -0.46 24.94 9.89
CA THR A 70 -1.49 25.95 10.21
C THR A 70 -1.42 26.33 11.70
N ALA A 71 -1.24 25.35 12.59
CA ALA A 71 -1.07 25.60 14.03
C ALA A 71 0.21 26.41 14.30
N LEU A 72 1.34 26.05 13.70
CA LEU A 72 2.59 26.79 13.81
C LEU A 72 2.47 28.21 13.27
N ARG A 73 1.74 28.42 12.17
CA ARG A 73 1.50 29.77 11.64
C ARG A 73 0.65 30.63 12.58
N LYS A 74 -0.26 30.02 13.35
CA LYS A 74 -1.10 30.71 14.33
C LYS A 74 -0.37 30.98 15.65
N ILE A 75 0.46 30.04 16.11
CA ILE A 75 1.10 30.10 17.43
C ILE A 75 2.50 30.73 17.34
N HIS A 76 3.34 30.29 16.41
CA HIS A 76 4.74 30.69 16.33
C HIS A 76 5.26 30.73 14.87
N PRO A 77 5.00 31.82 14.12
CA PRO A 77 5.34 31.96 12.69
C PRO A 77 6.80 31.63 12.31
N PRO A 78 7.83 31.90 13.13
CA PRO A 78 9.21 31.55 12.80
C PRO A 78 9.49 30.04 12.68
N TRP A 79 8.60 29.20 13.24
CA TRP A 79 8.77 27.74 13.24
C TRP A 79 8.07 27.06 12.07
N VAL A 80 7.38 27.81 11.22
CA VAL A 80 6.73 27.28 10.02
C VAL A 80 7.77 26.60 9.12
N PHE A 81 7.42 25.42 8.60
CA PHE A 81 8.28 24.70 7.69
C PHE A 81 8.31 25.39 6.33
N THR A 82 9.51 25.49 5.76
CA THR A 82 9.73 26.00 4.41
C THR A 82 9.34 24.95 3.37
N THR A 83 9.07 25.39 2.13
CA THR A 83 8.75 24.48 1.01
C THR A 83 9.83 23.43 0.80
N GLY A 84 11.12 23.79 0.94
CA GLY A 84 12.24 22.85 0.81
C GLY A 84 12.23 21.76 1.88
N GLU A 85 12.01 22.12 3.14
CA GLU A 85 11.91 21.18 4.26
C GLU A 85 10.76 20.19 4.09
N LEU A 86 9.60 20.67 3.63
CA LEU A 86 8.43 19.83 3.38
C LEU A 86 8.67 18.84 2.23
N VAL A 87 9.37 19.26 1.16
CA VAL A 87 9.75 18.37 0.05
C VAL A 87 10.69 17.26 0.53
N VAL A 88 11.67 17.57 1.39
CA VAL A 88 12.56 16.56 1.98
C VAL A 88 11.76 15.55 2.81
N ILE A 89 10.91 16.04 3.73
CA ILE A 89 10.07 15.19 4.57
C ILE A 89 9.18 14.29 3.72
N TYR A 90 8.52 14.85 2.70
CA TYR A 90 7.65 14.09 1.80
C TYR A 90 8.40 13.03 0.99
N THR A 91 9.59 13.36 0.49
CA THR A 91 10.43 12.40 -0.24
C THR A 91 10.85 11.23 0.65
N MET A 92 11.26 11.51 1.89
CA MET A 92 11.58 10.46 2.87
C MET A 92 10.37 9.56 3.13
N MET A 93 9.17 10.13 3.30
CA MET A 93 7.94 9.37 3.55
C MET A 93 7.51 8.51 2.36
N ILE A 94 7.65 9.01 1.11
CA ILE A 94 7.33 8.20 -0.07
C ILE A 94 8.20 6.94 -0.09
N VAL A 95 9.52 7.08 0.06
CA VAL A 95 10.45 5.93 0.05
C VAL A 95 10.11 4.96 1.18
N ALA A 96 9.84 5.48 2.37
CA ALA A 96 9.45 4.66 3.52
C ALA A 96 8.06 4.04 3.38
N SER A 97 7.19 4.55 2.50
CA SER A 97 5.88 3.96 2.24
C SER A 97 5.90 2.82 1.23
N THR A 98 6.92 2.74 0.37
CA THR A 98 7.02 1.73 -0.71
C THR A 98 7.70 0.43 -0.25
N ILE A 99 8.77 0.55 0.57
CA ILE A 99 9.61 -0.60 0.95
C ILE A 99 8.91 -1.54 1.96
N PRO A 100 8.38 -1.06 3.10
CA PRO A 100 7.72 -1.90 4.11
C PRO A 100 6.24 -2.14 3.80
N THR A 101 5.93 -2.47 2.54
CA THR A 101 4.55 -2.75 2.11
C THR A 101 4.18 -4.21 2.29
N LYS A 102 2.87 -4.47 2.25
CA LYS A 102 2.30 -5.80 2.17
C LYS A 102 2.96 -6.64 1.07
N THR A 103 3.23 -6.03 -0.08
CA THR A 103 3.74 -6.72 -1.27
C THR A 103 5.12 -7.33 -1.06
N LEU A 104 6.06 -6.58 -0.48
CA LEU A 104 7.44 -7.04 -0.31
C LEU A 104 7.65 -7.68 1.07
N MET A 105 7.66 -6.88 2.13
CA MET A 105 8.08 -7.35 3.46
C MET A 105 7.06 -8.32 4.09
N ALA A 106 5.76 -8.05 3.97
CA ALA A 106 4.75 -8.90 4.59
C ALA A 106 4.61 -10.28 3.92
N ASN A 107 4.94 -10.40 2.64
CA ASN A 107 4.95 -11.68 1.92
C ASN A 107 6.30 -12.38 2.00
N MET A 108 7.40 -11.63 1.90
CA MET A 108 8.74 -12.22 1.86
C MET A 108 9.09 -12.87 3.20
N ILE A 109 8.91 -12.16 4.32
CA ILE A 109 9.38 -12.64 5.64
C ILE A 109 8.75 -13.99 6.01
N PRO A 110 7.42 -14.21 5.85
CA PRO A 110 6.82 -15.52 6.13
C PRO A 110 7.16 -16.60 5.10
N VAL A 111 7.66 -16.27 3.91
CA VAL A 111 8.06 -17.29 2.93
C VAL A 111 9.43 -17.87 3.26
N LEU A 112 10.34 -17.08 3.84
CA LEU A 112 11.71 -17.52 4.14
C LEU A 112 11.78 -18.79 5.00
N PRO A 113 11.08 -18.88 6.15
CA PRO A 113 11.06 -20.10 6.96
C PRO A 113 10.00 -21.12 6.49
N GLY A 114 9.17 -20.78 5.50
CA GLY A 114 7.98 -21.56 5.15
C GLY A 114 8.29 -22.96 4.64
N ALA A 115 9.35 -23.12 3.83
CA ALA A 115 9.77 -24.44 3.36
C ALA A 115 10.15 -25.38 4.51
N SER A 116 10.74 -24.84 5.58
CA SER A 116 11.17 -25.60 6.75
C SER A 116 10.02 -25.85 7.74
N TYR A 117 9.15 -24.86 7.93
CA TYR A 117 8.00 -24.97 8.84
C TYR A 117 6.92 -25.92 8.32
N TYR A 118 6.66 -25.90 7.01
CA TYR A 118 5.62 -26.72 6.38
C TYR A 118 6.13 -28.04 5.83
N ALA A 119 7.38 -28.43 6.11
CA ALA A 119 7.88 -29.74 5.72
C ALA A 119 7.17 -30.84 6.51
N THR A 120 6.48 -31.74 5.80
CA THR A 120 5.83 -32.92 6.40
C THR A 120 6.35 -34.19 5.71
N PRO A 121 6.26 -35.36 6.36
CA PRO A 121 6.66 -36.61 5.73
C PRO A 121 5.92 -36.89 4.42
N GLU A 122 4.68 -36.41 4.26
CA GLU A 122 3.86 -36.63 3.06
C GLU A 122 4.24 -35.77 1.87
N ASN A 123 4.86 -34.60 2.11
CA ASN A 123 5.32 -33.72 1.03
C ASN A 123 6.79 -33.90 0.69
N GLU A 124 7.56 -34.58 1.55
CA GLU A 124 8.98 -34.91 1.36
C GLU A 124 9.87 -33.66 1.15
N TRP A 125 9.42 -32.47 1.55
CA TRP A 125 10.16 -31.23 1.33
C TRP A 125 11.51 -31.20 2.04
N ALA A 126 11.61 -31.91 3.17
CA ALA A 126 12.87 -32.04 3.90
C ALA A 126 13.98 -32.72 3.08
N GLU A 127 13.62 -33.66 2.20
CA GLU A 127 14.57 -34.41 1.38
C GLU A 127 14.73 -33.80 -0.02
N LEU A 128 13.65 -33.27 -0.59
CA LEU A 128 13.62 -32.79 -1.98
C LEU A 128 13.93 -31.30 -2.13
N ILE A 129 13.54 -30.47 -1.16
CA ILE A 129 13.57 -29.00 -1.28
C ILE A 129 14.62 -28.38 -0.36
N LEU A 130 14.61 -28.72 0.93
CA LEU A 130 15.52 -28.09 1.91
C LEU A 130 17.00 -28.19 1.51
N PRO A 131 17.52 -29.30 0.95
CA PRO A 131 18.92 -29.38 0.54
C PRO A 131 19.28 -28.47 -0.64
N LEU A 132 18.30 -27.99 -1.40
CA LEU A 132 18.48 -27.08 -2.53
C LEU A 132 18.44 -25.61 -2.10
N ILE A 133 18.05 -25.31 -0.86
CA ILE A 133 17.94 -23.94 -0.34
C ILE A 133 19.27 -23.56 0.35
N PRO A 134 19.99 -22.55 -0.16
CA PRO A 134 21.19 -22.05 0.51
C PRO A 134 20.93 -21.53 1.93
N ASP A 135 21.92 -21.73 2.79
CA ASP A 135 21.79 -21.45 4.23
C ASP A 135 21.54 -19.97 4.56
N TRP A 136 21.87 -19.03 3.67
CA TRP A 136 21.69 -17.61 3.92
C TRP A 136 20.27 -17.10 3.63
N ILE A 137 19.40 -17.90 2.99
CA ILE A 137 18.08 -17.44 2.52
C ILE A 137 17.10 -17.21 3.68
N GLY A 138 17.12 -18.07 4.70
CA GLY A 138 16.17 -18.07 5.81
C GLY A 138 16.78 -18.56 7.12
N PRO A 139 16.08 -18.43 8.25
CA PRO A 139 16.53 -18.95 9.53
C PRO A 139 16.48 -20.49 9.53
N HIS A 140 17.43 -21.13 10.21
CA HIS A 140 17.51 -22.60 10.32
C HIS A 140 17.10 -23.14 11.68
N ASP A 141 17.15 -22.30 12.71
CA ASP A 141 16.80 -22.71 14.06
C ASP A 141 15.31 -23.08 14.12
N PRO A 142 14.96 -24.38 14.35
CA PRO A 142 13.58 -24.82 14.37
C PRO A 142 12.75 -24.09 15.43
N LEU A 143 13.38 -23.67 16.53
CA LEU A 143 12.71 -22.95 17.59
C LEU A 143 12.39 -21.51 17.15
N ALA A 144 13.32 -20.85 16.47
CA ALA A 144 13.11 -19.51 15.91
C ALA A 144 12.01 -19.50 14.84
N ILE A 145 11.98 -20.53 14.00
CA ILE A 145 10.93 -20.73 12.98
C ILE A 145 9.57 -20.95 13.65
N LYS A 146 9.51 -21.83 14.65
CA LYS A 146 8.29 -22.12 15.39
C LYS A 146 7.75 -20.86 16.08
N TYR A 147 8.60 -20.11 16.78
CA TYR A 147 8.21 -18.87 17.46
C TYR A 147 7.73 -17.78 16.50
N PHE A 148 8.19 -17.78 15.25
CA PHE A 148 7.72 -16.85 14.25
C PHE A 148 6.25 -17.13 13.84
N TYR A 149 5.87 -18.40 13.64
CA TYR A 149 4.51 -18.76 13.23
C TYR A 149 3.52 -18.93 14.38
N GLU A 150 3.94 -19.59 15.46
CA GLU A 150 3.08 -19.93 16.59
C GLU A 150 3.08 -18.85 17.69
N GLY A 151 4.00 -17.90 17.61
CA GLY A 151 4.24 -16.88 18.64
C GLY A 151 5.24 -17.33 19.71
N ALA A 152 6.11 -16.42 20.13
CA ALA A 152 7.07 -16.67 21.20
C ALA A 152 6.39 -16.58 22.58
N PRO A 153 6.80 -17.41 23.57
CA PRO A 153 6.39 -17.22 24.97
C PRO A 153 6.77 -15.82 25.47
N SER A 154 5.96 -15.22 26.34
CA SER A 154 6.11 -13.82 26.79
C SER A 154 7.46 -13.47 27.44
N HIS A 155 8.20 -14.48 27.90
CA HIS A 155 9.49 -14.35 28.59
C HIS A 155 10.70 -14.64 27.68
N VAL A 156 10.48 -15.00 26.41
CA VAL A 156 11.56 -15.30 25.46
C VAL A 156 11.78 -14.10 24.54
N SER A 157 13.02 -13.61 24.48
CA SER A 157 13.40 -12.57 23.54
C SER A 157 13.39 -13.09 22.10
N VAL A 158 13.04 -12.22 21.15
CA VAL A 158 13.11 -12.53 19.71
C VAL A 158 14.52 -13.01 19.35
N PRO A 159 14.68 -14.17 18.67
CA PRO A 159 15.99 -14.74 18.32
C PRO A 159 16.61 -14.00 17.14
N TRP A 160 17.00 -12.74 17.33
CA TRP A 160 17.57 -11.89 16.29
C TRP A 160 18.81 -12.49 15.60
N GLY A 161 19.58 -13.31 16.31
CA GLY A 161 20.76 -13.99 15.75
C GLY A 161 20.43 -14.89 14.55
N ALA A 162 19.31 -15.60 14.59
CA ALA A 162 18.88 -16.47 13.50
C ALA A 162 18.43 -15.69 12.25
N TRP A 163 18.01 -14.45 12.42
CA TRP A 163 17.48 -13.59 11.35
C TRP A 163 18.49 -12.59 10.79
N LEU A 164 19.60 -12.36 11.49
CA LEU A 164 20.59 -11.35 11.11
C LEU A 164 21.18 -11.60 9.72
N VAL A 165 21.58 -12.85 9.43
CA VAL A 165 22.18 -13.22 8.14
C VAL A 165 21.15 -13.11 7.00
N PRO A 166 19.95 -13.70 7.10
CA PRO A 166 18.90 -13.51 6.08
C PRO A 166 18.58 -12.03 5.84
N PHE A 167 18.38 -11.24 6.89
CA PHE A 167 18.04 -9.83 6.73
C PHE A 167 19.18 -9.00 6.13
N ALA A 168 20.44 -9.31 6.44
CA ALA A 168 21.58 -8.66 5.80
C ALA A 168 21.66 -9.01 4.30
N ALA A 169 21.54 -10.29 3.95
CA ALA A 169 21.60 -10.74 2.55
C ALA A 169 20.46 -10.13 1.70
N TRP A 170 19.22 -10.25 2.18
CA TRP A 170 18.06 -9.66 1.52
C TRP A 170 18.11 -8.12 1.53
N GLY A 171 18.65 -7.51 2.58
CA GLY A 171 18.85 -6.07 2.67
C GLY A 171 19.78 -5.53 1.58
N ILE A 172 20.91 -6.22 1.34
CA ILE A 172 21.86 -5.87 0.27
C ILE A 172 21.18 -6.04 -1.11
N PHE A 173 20.44 -7.12 -1.31
CA PHE A 173 19.71 -7.36 -2.56
C PHE A 173 18.69 -6.26 -2.82
N ILE A 174 17.84 -5.93 -1.84
CA ILE A 174 16.82 -4.89 -1.94
C ILE A 174 17.48 -3.52 -2.20
N ALA A 175 18.53 -3.18 -1.46
CA ALA A 175 19.26 -1.92 -1.66
C ALA A 175 19.84 -1.82 -3.08
N SER A 176 20.43 -2.91 -3.58
CA SER A 176 20.97 -3.00 -4.95
C SER A 176 19.87 -2.87 -6.00
N PHE A 177 18.75 -3.54 -5.80
CA PHE A 177 17.58 -3.47 -6.68
C PHE A 177 17.03 -2.04 -6.77
N PHE A 178 16.84 -1.37 -5.63
CA PHE A 178 16.41 0.03 -5.61
C PHE A 178 17.46 0.97 -6.21
N ALA A 179 18.75 0.71 -6.02
CA ALA A 179 19.81 1.49 -6.66
C ALA A 179 19.75 1.38 -8.20
N VAL A 180 19.52 0.18 -8.74
CA VAL A 180 19.31 -0.03 -10.19
C VAL A 180 18.05 0.67 -10.67
N MET A 181 16.93 0.58 -9.94
CA MET A 181 15.70 1.27 -10.28
C MET A 181 15.88 2.80 -10.32
N ILE A 182 16.53 3.37 -9.30
CA ILE A 182 16.82 4.81 -9.23
C ILE A 182 17.75 5.21 -10.38
N SER A 183 18.80 4.43 -10.64
CA SER A 183 19.74 4.72 -11.73
C SER A 183 19.06 4.69 -13.10
N SER A 184 18.19 3.69 -13.32
CA SER A 184 17.38 3.58 -14.54
C SER A 184 16.44 4.77 -14.68
N MET A 185 15.76 5.16 -13.59
CA MET A 185 14.89 6.33 -13.58
C MET A 185 15.65 7.62 -13.90
N VAL A 186 16.87 7.81 -13.40
CA VAL A 186 17.70 8.99 -13.69
C VAL A 186 18.03 9.09 -15.18
N ILE A 187 18.31 7.96 -15.84
CA ILE A 187 18.60 7.90 -17.28
C ILE A 187 17.34 8.28 -18.09
N VAL A 188 16.21 7.65 -17.78
CA VAL A 188 14.97 7.82 -18.56
C VAL A 188 14.24 9.12 -18.25
N ARG A 189 14.44 9.70 -17.05
CA ARG A 189 13.77 10.94 -16.60
C ARG A 189 13.87 12.06 -17.64
N ARG A 190 15.03 12.25 -18.26
CA ARG A 190 15.22 13.34 -19.23
C ARG A 190 14.31 13.17 -20.45
N GLN A 191 14.21 11.94 -20.96
CA GLN A 191 13.33 11.61 -22.08
C GLN A 191 11.86 11.84 -21.72
N TRP A 192 11.42 11.29 -20.58
CA TRP A 192 10.02 11.39 -20.15
C TRP A 192 9.57 12.82 -19.85
N VAL A 193 10.43 13.62 -19.23
CA VAL A 193 10.09 15.00 -18.85
C VAL A 193 10.17 15.95 -20.04
N GLU A 194 11.26 15.91 -20.82
CA GLU A 194 11.51 16.91 -21.87
C GLU A 194 10.77 16.58 -23.18
N HIS A 195 10.76 15.30 -23.59
CA HIS A 195 10.25 14.89 -24.90
C HIS A 195 8.82 14.36 -24.84
N GLU A 196 8.54 13.45 -23.89
CA GLU A 196 7.20 12.82 -23.78
C GLU A 196 6.24 13.62 -22.89
N ARG A 197 6.74 14.64 -22.17
CA ARG A 197 5.98 15.49 -21.24
C ARG A 197 5.05 14.67 -20.35
N LEU A 198 5.58 13.58 -19.80
CA LEU A 198 4.83 12.67 -18.97
C LEU A 198 4.26 13.44 -17.78
N VAL A 199 2.94 13.42 -17.64
CA VAL A 199 2.27 14.02 -16.49
C VAL A 199 2.58 13.15 -15.27
N PHE A 200 2.78 13.77 -14.10
CA PHE A 200 2.98 13.06 -12.84
C PHE A 200 1.75 13.22 -11.91
N PRO A 201 0.63 12.52 -12.19
CA PRO A 201 -0.62 12.57 -11.43
C PRO A 201 -0.43 12.62 -9.91
N LEU A 202 0.35 11.67 -9.38
CA LEU A 202 0.56 11.48 -7.95
C LEU A 202 1.31 12.62 -7.26
N THR A 203 2.05 13.44 -8.01
CA THR A 203 2.79 14.58 -7.44
C THR A 203 1.95 15.84 -7.33
N GLN A 204 0.83 15.93 -8.06
CA GLN A 204 0.01 17.14 -8.12
C GLN A 204 -0.57 17.50 -6.75
N VAL A 205 -1.12 16.52 -6.03
CA VAL A 205 -1.74 16.73 -4.72
C VAL A 205 -0.73 17.28 -3.69
N PRO A 206 0.45 16.65 -3.48
CA PRO A 206 1.50 17.22 -2.63
C PRO A 206 1.98 18.61 -3.07
N LEU A 207 2.12 18.85 -4.38
CA LEU A 207 2.54 20.16 -4.90
C LEU A 207 1.51 21.25 -4.59
N GLU A 208 0.22 20.94 -4.65
CA GLU A 208 -0.85 21.87 -4.25
C GLU A 208 -0.84 22.13 -2.74
N MET A 209 -0.54 21.12 -1.91
CA MET A 209 -0.40 21.28 -0.45
C MET A 209 0.83 22.13 -0.06
N LEU A 210 1.86 22.16 -0.90
CA LEU A 210 3.09 22.95 -0.70
C LEU A 210 2.92 24.44 -1.02
N ARG A 211 1.84 24.83 -1.72
CA ARG A 211 1.65 26.23 -2.12
C ARG A 211 1.49 27.13 -0.89
N PRO A 212 2.27 28.22 -0.79
CA PRO A 212 2.16 29.12 0.34
C PRO A 212 0.78 29.80 0.36
N PRO A 213 0.25 30.13 1.55
CA PRO A 213 -0.98 30.91 1.67
C PRO A 213 -0.86 32.26 0.99
N GLN A 214 -1.96 32.74 0.40
CA GLN A 214 -2.05 34.11 -0.10
C GLN A 214 -1.96 35.12 1.07
N THR A 215 -1.44 36.31 0.79
CA THR A 215 -1.28 37.39 1.78
C THR A 215 -2.59 37.65 2.53
N GLY A 216 -2.54 37.59 3.87
CA GLY A 216 -3.72 37.79 4.74
C GLY A 216 -4.47 36.50 5.13
N HIS A 217 -4.09 35.34 4.60
CA HIS A 217 -4.69 34.06 4.97
C HIS A 217 -3.69 33.13 5.66
N ILE A 218 -4.18 32.37 6.65
CA ILE A 218 -3.38 31.37 7.39
C ILE A 218 -3.35 30.04 6.62
N LEU A 219 -4.46 29.71 5.97
CA LEU A 219 -4.65 28.48 5.20
C LEU A 219 -4.25 28.66 3.73
N GLY A 220 -3.64 27.62 3.16
CA GLY A 220 -3.37 27.52 1.72
C GLY A 220 -4.66 27.51 0.90
N SER A 221 -4.54 27.82 -0.39
CA SER A 221 -5.69 27.89 -1.32
C SER A 221 -6.45 26.57 -1.40
N LEU A 222 -5.75 25.43 -1.43
CA LEU A 222 -6.33 24.09 -1.48
C LEU A 222 -7.28 23.82 -0.31
N PHE A 223 -6.83 24.08 0.94
CA PHE A 223 -7.61 23.81 2.15
C PHE A 223 -8.84 24.70 2.32
N ARG A 224 -8.94 25.78 1.55
CA ARG A 224 -10.10 26.68 1.55
C ARG A 224 -11.19 26.24 0.57
N GLN A 225 -10.90 25.31 -0.33
CA GLN A 225 -11.87 24.86 -1.32
C GLN A 225 -12.90 23.94 -0.66
N PRO A 226 -14.21 24.25 -0.69
CA PRO A 226 -15.23 23.41 -0.06
C PRO A 226 -15.35 22.05 -0.74
N LEU A 227 -15.06 21.96 -2.04
CA LEU A 227 -15.07 20.70 -2.79
C LEU A 227 -14.07 19.68 -2.26
N LEU A 228 -12.90 20.13 -1.77
CA LEU A 228 -11.91 19.25 -1.13
C LEU A 228 -12.54 18.55 0.09
N TRP A 229 -13.25 19.31 0.91
CA TRP A 229 -13.86 18.79 2.13
C TRP A 229 -15.02 17.85 1.83
N VAL A 230 -15.81 18.11 0.79
CA VAL A 230 -16.82 17.14 0.32
C VAL A 230 -16.14 15.85 -0.16
N GLY A 231 -15.06 15.96 -0.92
CA GLY A 231 -14.28 14.82 -1.41
C GLY A 231 -13.59 14.00 -0.32
N ILE A 232 -13.24 14.62 0.82
CA ILE A 232 -12.72 13.92 2.01
C ILE A 232 -13.86 13.33 2.83
N ALA A 233 -14.93 14.09 3.06
CA ALA A 233 -16.03 13.71 3.94
C ALA A 233 -16.78 12.49 3.41
N LEU A 234 -16.99 12.38 2.09
CA LEU A 234 -17.78 11.31 1.51
C LEU A 234 -17.11 9.92 1.70
N PRO A 235 -15.85 9.69 1.29
CA PRO A 235 -15.14 8.45 1.62
C PRO A 235 -14.99 8.25 3.12
N TRP A 236 -14.72 9.31 3.90
CA TRP A 236 -14.58 9.22 5.35
C TRP A 236 -15.84 8.65 5.99
N ILE A 237 -17.02 9.17 5.65
CA ILE A 237 -18.30 8.70 6.19
C ILE A 237 -18.56 7.26 5.77
N VAL A 238 -18.43 6.95 4.47
CA VAL A 238 -18.73 5.60 3.96
C VAL A 238 -17.78 4.57 4.55
N LEU A 239 -16.46 4.80 4.53
CA LEU A 239 -15.49 3.85 5.09
C LEU A 239 -15.58 3.78 6.62
N SER A 240 -15.92 4.87 7.29
CA SER A 240 -16.16 4.83 8.74
C SER A 240 -17.32 3.89 9.06
N THR A 241 -18.40 3.86 8.27
CA THR A 241 -19.48 2.88 8.52
C THR A 241 -18.99 1.43 8.42
N HIS A 242 -18.02 1.13 7.56
CA HIS A 242 -17.44 -0.22 7.46
C HIS A 242 -16.62 -0.56 8.71
N GLY A 243 -15.76 0.37 9.15
CA GLY A 243 -14.97 0.19 10.36
C GLY A 243 -15.84 0.09 11.60
N LEU A 244 -16.82 1.00 11.75
CA LEU A 244 -17.76 0.98 12.86
C LEU A 244 -18.63 -0.28 12.86
N HIS A 245 -19.10 -0.77 11.71
CA HIS A 245 -19.84 -2.03 11.64
C HIS A 245 -19.01 -3.21 12.16
N ALA A 246 -17.71 -3.24 11.85
CA ALA A 246 -16.81 -4.30 12.30
C ALA A 246 -16.63 -4.33 13.82
N TYR A 247 -16.66 -3.17 14.50
CA TYR A 247 -16.63 -3.10 15.97
C TYR A 247 -18.02 -3.21 16.60
N PHE A 248 -19.03 -2.70 15.91
CA PHE A 248 -20.40 -2.54 16.38
C PHE A 248 -21.38 -3.04 15.32
N ASN A 249 -21.75 -4.32 15.41
CA ASN A 249 -22.62 -5.00 14.45
C ASN A 249 -24.00 -4.35 14.25
N TYR A 250 -24.45 -3.46 15.15
CA TYR A 250 -25.73 -2.75 15.03
C TYR A 250 -25.70 -1.58 14.02
N ILE A 251 -24.51 -1.11 13.60
CA ILE A 251 -24.37 -0.03 12.63
C ILE A 251 -24.39 -0.65 11.23
N PRO A 252 -25.37 -0.36 10.36
CA PRO A 252 -25.42 -0.99 9.03
C PRO A 252 -24.24 -0.55 8.17
N ARG A 253 -23.61 -1.50 7.48
CA ARG A 253 -22.56 -1.25 6.50
C ARG A 253 -23.17 -0.77 5.19
N ILE A 254 -22.60 0.29 4.61
CA ILE A 254 -22.94 0.72 3.26
C ILE A 254 -22.19 -0.18 2.27
N GLU A 255 -22.89 -1.12 1.65
CA GLU A 255 -22.29 -2.00 0.65
C GLU A 255 -21.84 -1.19 -0.58
N THR A 256 -20.54 -1.26 -0.88
CA THR A 256 -19.88 -0.61 -2.02
C THR A 256 -19.49 -1.62 -3.09
N ASN A 257 -19.85 -2.87 -2.89
CA ASN A 257 -19.48 -3.99 -3.72
C ASN A 257 -20.73 -4.78 -4.11
N THR A 258 -21.04 -4.78 -5.40
CA THR A 258 -22.20 -5.48 -5.94
C THR A 258 -21.77 -6.43 -7.04
N TYR A 259 -22.38 -7.61 -7.08
CA TYR A 259 -22.11 -8.62 -8.10
C TYR A 259 -23.35 -8.81 -8.96
N PHE A 260 -23.13 -8.87 -10.26
CA PHE A 260 -24.12 -9.30 -11.21
C PHE A 260 -23.52 -10.41 -12.05
N GLU A 261 -24.27 -11.49 -12.24
CA GLU A 261 -23.83 -12.55 -13.11
C GLU A 261 -24.26 -12.22 -14.55
N LEU A 262 -23.29 -12.21 -15.47
CA LEU A 262 -23.53 -12.04 -16.89
C LEU A 262 -23.32 -13.37 -17.61
N PHE A 263 -23.97 -13.51 -18.77
CA PHE A 263 -23.84 -14.68 -19.64
C PHE A 263 -24.33 -15.99 -19.02
N ARG A 264 -25.59 -16.04 -18.56
CA ARG A 264 -26.22 -17.24 -17.96
C ARG A 264 -25.41 -17.79 -16.78
N ASP A 265 -25.11 -16.93 -15.82
CA ASP A 265 -24.45 -17.31 -14.56
C ASP A 265 -23.03 -17.86 -14.72
N THR A 266 -22.40 -17.61 -15.86
CA THR A 266 -21.05 -18.12 -16.15
C THR A 266 -19.94 -17.11 -15.87
N THR A 267 -20.26 -15.81 -15.78
CA THR A 267 -19.24 -14.76 -15.60
C THR A 267 -19.69 -13.74 -14.56
N PRO A 268 -19.06 -13.72 -13.36
CA PRO A 268 -19.35 -12.68 -12.38
C PRO A 268 -18.78 -11.34 -12.86
N PHE A 269 -19.63 -10.33 -12.83
CA PHE A 269 -19.27 -8.94 -13.07
C PHE A 269 -19.43 -8.17 -11.77
N ARG A 270 -18.29 -7.77 -11.21
CA ARG A 270 -18.22 -7.03 -9.97
C ARG A 270 -18.21 -5.53 -10.25
N ILE A 271 -19.11 -4.82 -9.58
CA ILE A 271 -19.09 -3.35 -9.51
C ILE A 271 -18.60 -2.99 -8.12
N LEU A 272 -17.33 -2.59 -8.05
CA LEU A 272 -16.69 -2.15 -6.81
C LEU A 272 -16.49 -0.63 -6.84
N LEU A 273 -17.21 0.07 -5.97
CA LEU A 273 -17.02 1.49 -5.74
C LEU A 273 -15.83 1.71 -4.80
N SER A 274 -14.63 1.80 -5.35
CA SER A 274 -13.41 2.13 -4.60
C SER A 274 -13.11 3.63 -4.65
N PHE A 275 -13.27 4.32 -3.53
CA PHE A 275 -12.93 5.75 -3.42
C PHE A 275 -11.46 6.06 -3.71
N SER A 276 -10.55 5.14 -3.37
CA SER A 276 -9.12 5.26 -3.70
C SER A 276 -8.89 5.23 -5.22
N VAL A 277 -9.57 4.33 -5.93
CA VAL A 277 -9.49 4.23 -7.40
C VAL A 277 -10.10 5.46 -8.05
N ILE A 278 -11.22 5.97 -7.53
CA ILE A 278 -11.83 7.22 -8.03
C ILE A 278 -10.86 8.39 -7.88
N GLY A 279 -10.25 8.54 -6.70
CA GLY A 279 -9.27 9.61 -6.44
C GLY A 279 -8.03 9.51 -7.33
N PHE A 280 -7.52 8.29 -7.57
CA PHE A 280 -6.40 8.07 -8.48
C PHE A 280 -6.77 8.36 -9.94
N THR A 281 -7.90 7.81 -10.41
CA THR A 281 -8.35 7.92 -11.80
C THR A 281 -8.66 9.37 -12.19
N TYR A 282 -9.10 10.20 -11.23
CA TYR A 282 -9.27 11.63 -11.45
C TYR A 282 -7.98 12.34 -11.92
N LEU A 283 -6.82 11.87 -11.46
CA LEU A 283 -5.52 12.44 -11.81
C LEU A 283 -4.94 11.85 -13.10
N VAL A 284 -5.53 10.76 -13.62
CA VAL A 284 -5.06 10.05 -14.81
C VAL A 284 -5.67 10.66 -16.08
N ASN A 285 -4.92 10.65 -17.18
CA ASN A 285 -5.41 11.12 -18.48
C ASN A 285 -6.61 10.29 -18.96
N LEU A 286 -7.59 10.96 -19.58
CA LEU A 286 -8.83 10.33 -20.06
C LEU A 286 -8.57 9.17 -21.03
N GLU A 287 -7.56 9.28 -21.89
CA GLU A 287 -7.21 8.24 -22.87
C GLU A 287 -6.74 6.93 -22.19
N ILE A 288 -5.98 7.07 -21.11
CA ILE A 288 -5.51 5.92 -20.31
C ILE A 288 -6.68 5.31 -19.53
N GLY A 289 -7.51 6.16 -18.91
CA GLY A 289 -8.72 5.71 -18.21
C GLY A 289 -9.69 4.98 -19.13
N PHE A 290 -9.92 5.50 -20.34
CA PHE A 290 -10.74 4.87 -21.37
C PHE A 290 -10.15 3.52 -21.81
N SER A 291 -8.84 3.46 -22.05
CA SER A 291 -8.16 2.22 -22.46
C SER A 291 -8.33 1.13 -21.40
N LEU A 292 -8.06 1.43 -20.12
CA LEU A 292 -8.23 0.48 -19.02
C LEU A 292 -9.67 -0.03 -18.91
N TRP A 293 -10.65 0.88 -19.01
CA TRP A 293 -12.06 0.51 -18.99
C TRP A 293 -12.44 -0.35 -20.19
N PHE A 294 -12.07 0.05 -21.40
CA PHE A 294 -12.41 -0.66 -22.63
C PHE A 294 -11.81 -2.07 -22.65
N PHE A 295 -10.52 -2.21 -22.32
CA PHE A 295 -9.87 -3.51 -22.26
C PHE A 295 -10.43 -4.39 -21.16
N HIS A 296 -10.83 -3.83 -20.02
CA HIS A 296 -11.52 -4.59 -18.96
C HIS A 296 -12.86 -5.16 -19.46
N VAL A 297 -13.69 -4.33 -20.12
CA VAL A 297 -14.96 -4.77 -20.70
C VAL A 297 -14.73 -5.82 -21.79
N LEU A 298 -13.75 -5.61 -22.66
CA LEU A 298 -13.38 -6.56 -23.71
C LEU A 298 -12.93 -7.92 -23.13
N MET A 299 -12.10 -7.91 -22.08
CA MET A 299 -11.68 -9.13 -21.40
C MET A 299 -12.85 -9.86 -20.75
N LYS A 300 -13.79 -9.14 -20.12
CA LYS A 300 -15.02 -9.74 -19.57
C LYS A 300 -15.92 -10.32 -20.66
N LEU A 301 -16.03 -9.66 -21.81
CA LEU A 301 -16.77 -10.17 -22.97
C LEU A 301 -16.14 -11.44 -23.54
N GLN A 302 -14.82 -11.45 -23.77
CA GLN A 302 -14.08 -12.64 -24.21
C GLN A 302 -14.25 -13.80 -23.22
N SER A 303 -14.17 -13.50 -21.93
CA SER A 303 -14.35 -14.47 -20.85
C SER A 303 -15.75 -15.09 -20.86
N GLY A 304 -16.80 -14.27 -21.03
CA GLY A 304 -18.17 -14.73 -21.13
C GLY A 304 -18.43 -15.60 -22.36
N LEU A 305 -17.89 -15.21 -23.52
CA LEU A 305 -18.01 -16.00 -24.75
C LEU A 305 -17.32 -17.37 -24.63
N LEU A 306 -16.11 -17.42 -24.07
CA LEU A 306 -15.39 -18.68 -23.87
C LEU A 306 -16.09 -19.60 -22.88
N ASN A 307 -16.64 -19.03 -21.79
CA ASN A 307 -17.38 -19.80 -20.80
C ASN A 307 -18.67 -20.41 -21.40
N ILE A 308 -19.36 -19.70 -22.30
CA ILE A 308 -20.51 -20.25 -23.02
C ILE A 308 -20.11 -21.45 -23.90
N ILE A 309 -18.90 -21.43 -24.48
CA ILE A 309 -18.36 -22.51 -25.32
C ILE A 309 -17.82 -23.68 -24.46
N GLY A 310 -17.75 -23.51 -23.14
CA GLY A 310 -17.27 -24.54 -22.19
C GLY A 310 -15.77 -24.51 -21.92
N TYR A 311 -15.06 -23.47 -22.38
CA TYR A 311 -13.65 -23.25 -22.05
C TYR A 311 -13.55 -22.24 -20.90
N ASP A 312 -13.20 -22.74 -19.70
CA ASP A 312 -12.82 -21.88 -18.58
C ASP A 312 -11.31 -21.58 -18.65
N ILE A 313 -10.93 -20.32 -18.47
CA ILE A 313 -9.52 -19.93 -18.40
C ILE A 313 -9.13 -19.88 -16.92
N PRO A 314 -8.25 -20.78 -16.42
CA PRO A 314 -7.81 -20.74 -15.02
C PRO A 314 -7.04 -19.45 -14.71
N GLY A 315 -7.27 -18.86 -13.53
CA GLY A 315 -6.52 -17.69 -13.04
C GLY A 315 -7.22 -16.32 -13.14
N ARG A 316 -8.54 -16.28 -13.38
CA ARG A 316 -9.33 -15.03 -13.48
C ARG A 316 -9.69 -14.39 -12.13
N GLU A 317 -8.72 -14.18 -11.25
CA GLU A 317 -8.95 -13.25 -10.14
C GLU A 317 -8.84 -11.81 -10.69
N GLU A 318 -9.76 -10.93 -10.28
CA GLU A 318 -9.81 -9.57 -10.78
C GLU A 318 -8.51 -8.83 -10.42
N VAL A 319 -7.71 -8.51 -11.43
CA VAL A 319 -6.34 -7.95 -11.33
C VAL A 319 -6.22 -6.71 -10.42
N PHE A 320 -7.32 -6.01 -10.15
CA PHE A 320 -7.35 -4.77 -9.37
C PHE A 320 -7.79 -4.92 -7.91
N VAL A 321 -8.16 -6.12 -7.48
CA VAL A 321 -8.56 -6.37 -6.09
C VAL A 321 -7.77 -7.57 -5.59
N GLY A 322 -6.86 -7.33 -4.65
CA GLY A 322 -6.09 -8.39 -4.00
C GLY A 322 -6.99 -9.57 -3.63
N GLY A 323 -6.57 -10.77 -4.03
CA GLY A 323 -7.31 -12.02 -3.94
C GLY A 323 -8.12 -12.16 -2.66
N GLY A 324 -9.44 -11.97 -2.81
CA GLY A 324 -10.43 -12.18 -1.76
C GLY A 324 -11.58 -13.09 -2.20
N GLU A 325 -11.62 -13.49 -3.46
CA GLU A 325 -12.62 -14.41 -3.97
C GLU A 325 -12.05 -15.81 -4.04
N ARG A 326 -12.35 -16.58 -2.98
CA ARG A 326 -12.20 -18.04 -2.97
C ARG A 326 -12.85 -18.62 -4.21
N SER A 327 -12.02 -19.00 -5.17
CA SER A 327 -12.41 -19.84 -6.30
C SER A 327 -13.09 -21.11 -5.77
N ARG A 328 -14.36 -21.31 -6.12
CA ARG A 328 -15.09 -22.58 -5.89
C ARG A 328 -14.51 -23.74 -6.71
N SER A 329 -13.67 -23.47 -7.72
CA SER A 329 -13.04 -24.52 -8.55
C SER A 329 -11.71 -25.02 -8.00
N ALA A 330 -10.97 -24.22 -7.23
CA ALA A 330 -9.74 -24.67 -6.56
C ALA A 330 -10.00 -25.74 -5.49
N THR A 331 -11.18 -25.70 -4.86
CA THR A 331 -11.62 -26.67 -3.82
C THR A 331 -11.81 -28.11 -4.29
N ARG A 332 -11.75 -28.41 -5.60
CA ARG A 332 -11.85 -29.80 -6.10
C ARG A 332 -10.52 -30.49 -6.32
N GLN A 333 -9.44 -29.74 -6.51
CA GLN A 333 -8.14 -30.32 -6.89
C GLN A 333 -7.09 -30.20 -5.79
N TRP A 334 -7.28 -29.25 -4.87
CA TRP A 334 -6.49 -29.11 -3.67
C TRP A 334 -7.47 -28.94 -2.50
N GLY A 335 -7.36 -29.80 -1.49
CA GLY A 335 -8.22 -29.76 -0.30
C GLY A 335 -8.28 -28.35 0.32
N PRO A 336 -9.34 -28.04 1.08
CA PRO A 336 -9.60 -26.70 1.56
C PRO A 336 -8.38 -26.13 2.30
N PRO A 337 -7.89 -24.93 1.97
CA PRO A 337 -6.74 -24.34 2.63
C PRO A 337 -7.06 -23.79 4.03
N SER A 338 -8.19 -24.18 4.64
CA SER A 338 -8.55 -23.88 6.03
C SER A 338 -7.56 -24.48 7.05
N HIS A 339 -6.61 -25.30 6.61
CA HIS A 339 -5.54 -25.84 7.44
C HIS A 339 -4.24 -25.02 7.39
N TRP A 340 -4.09 -24.03 6.49
CA TRP A 340 -2.84 -23.24 6.36
C TRP A 340 -2.83 -21.95 7.18
N PHE A 341 -4.00 -21.49 7.63
CA PHE A 341 -4.16 -20.48 8.66
C PHE A 341 -5.27 -20.94 9.60
N CYS A 342 -4.91 -21.31 10.82
CA CYS A 342 -5.86 -21.67 11.87
C CYS A 342 -6.68 -20.42 12.25
N SER A 343 -7.80 -20.20 11.57
CA SER A 343 -8.83 -19.21 11.92
C SER A 343 -9.72 -19.71 13.08
N SER A 344 -9.10 -20.37 14.06
CA SER A 344 -9.75 -20.98 15.23
C SER A 344 -8.95 -20.67 16.49
N CYS A 345 -8.71 -19.39 16.73
CA CYS A 345 -8.46 -18.88 18.07
C CYS A 345 -9.51 -17.81 18.35
N GLY A 346 -10.71 -18.27 18.71
CA GLY A 346 -11.66 -17.42 19.42
C GLY A 346 -11.11 -17.07 20.81
N PRO A 347 -11.59 -15.99 21.43
CA PRO A 347 -11.15 -15.61 22.77
C PRO A 347 -11.58 -16.70 23.75
N VAL A 348 -10.62 -17.37 24.38
CA VAL A 348 -10.88 -18.10 25.62
C VAL A 348 -11.11 -17.04 26.69
N ALA A 349 -12.40 -16.70 26.88
CA ALA A 349 -12.88 -16.03 28.06
C ALA A 349 -12.47 -16.84 29.30
N GLY A 350 -12.00 -16.13 30.32
CA GLY A 350 -11.31 -16.71 31.47
C GLY A 350 -12.15 -17.61 32.36
N ILE A 351 -11.43 -18.43 33.13
CA ILE A 351 -11.39 -18.48 34.60
C ILE A 351 -9.93 -18.64 34.99
#